data_AF-A0A832TSP4-F1
#
_entry.id   AF-A0A832TSP4-F1
#
_cell.length_a   1.000
_cell.length_b   1.000
_cell.length_c   1.000
_cell.angle_alpha   90.00
_cell.angle_beta   90.00
_cell.angle_gamma   90.00
#
_symmetry.space_group_name_H-M   'P 1'
#
loop_
_entity.id
_entity.type
_entity.pdbx_description
1 polymer ?
#
loop_
_entity_poly.entity_id
_entity_poly.type
_entity_poly.pdbx_seq_one_letter_code
_entity_poly.pdbx_strand_id
1 'polypeptide(L)'
;MLLAATITTAYSVWQASVYNSQGGSSSSKANGLRSLSNSYLSEGLIQRNIDANTFINWVTAVSNNDNALASFIEERFREEFKPAFYAWLGSTNTTEEIPPGTPFDRPEYKNANIEMSQQISLEIDALAAESDLYGKYSNRLVLVTVLTATVVFLASLESKIERSKYLKILILAVAIALFLVGWSIIISIPHAWSY
;
A
#
# COMPACT_ATOMS: atom_id res chain seq x y z
N MET A 1 41.05 11.38 7.15
CA MET A 1 39.66 11.87 7.10
C MET A 1 39.07 11.85 5.69
N LEU A 2 39.73 12.45 4.69
CA LEU A 2 39.28 12.47 3.29
C LEU A 2 38.98 11.07 2.70
N LEU A 3 39.93 10.13 2.81
CA LEU A 3 39.73 8.76 2.31
C LEU A 3 38.51 8.08 2.94
N ALA A 4 38.36 8.19 4.26
CA ALA A 4 37.22 7.62 4.98
C ALA A 4 35.90 8.23 4.50
N ALA A 5 35.83 9.56 4.35
CA ALA A 5 34.65 10.25 3.82
C ALA A 5 34.32 9.82 2.39
N THR A 6 35.32 9.66 1.51
CA THR A 6 35.12 9.19 0.14
C THR A 6 34.56 7.76 0.10
N ILE A 7 35.10 6.85 0.92
CA ILE A 7 34.60 5.47 1.01
C ILE A 7 33.16 5.47 1.54
N THR A 8 32.86 6.25 2.58
CA THR A 8 31.50 6.39 3.11
C THR A 8 30.54 6.93 2.04
N THR A 9 30.93 7.94 1.26
CA THR A 9 30.12 8.45 0.14
C THR A 9 29.79 7.35 -0.87
N ALA A 10 30.79 6.61 -1.34
CA ALA A 10 30.61 5.56 -2.33
C ALA A 10 29.69 4.45 -1.81
N TYR A 11 29.88 4.06 -0.55
CA TYR A 11 29.04 3.08 0.13
C TYR A 11 27.57 3.55 0.23
N SER A 12 27.35 4.79 0.68
CA SER A 12 26.00 5.34 0.83
C SER A 12 25.27 5.47 -0.51
N VAL A 13 25.95 5.88 -1.58
CA VAL A 13 25.36 5.93 -2.94
C VAL A 13 24.96 4.54 -3.41
N TRP A 14 25.85 3.57 -3.29
CA TRP A 14 25.56 2.18 -3.69
C TRP A 14 24.38 1.62 -2.90
N GLN A 15 24.39 1.76 -1.57
CA GLN A 15 23.33 1.22 -0.71
C GLN A 15 21.98 1.94 -0.94
N ALA A 16 21.99 3.25 -1.20
CA ALA A 16 20.78 3.99 -1.57
C ALA A 16 20.16 3.47 -2.88
N SER A 17 21.00 3.20 -3.88
CA SER A 17 20.56 2.62 -5.16
C SER A 17 19.91 1.25 -4.99
N VAL A 18 20.46 0.40 -4.12
CA VAL A 18 19.88 -0.92 -3.80
C VAL A 18 18.50 -0.78 -3.18
N TYR A 19 18.34 0.06 -2.15
CA TYR A 19 17.03 0.30 -1.54
C TYR A 19 16.03 0.93 -2.51
N ASN A 20 16.48 1.86 -3.36
CA ASN A 20 15.61 2.43 -4.39
C ASN A 20 15.12 1.37 -5.38
N SER A 21 15.99 0.42 -5.76
CA SER A 21 15.61 -0.71 -6.63
C SER A 21 14.62 -1.66 -5.95
N GLN A 22 14.85 -2.01 -4.68
CA GLN A 22 13.93 -2.85 -3.90
C GLN A 22 12.56 -2.18 -3.74
N GLY A 23 12.51 -0.89 -3.37
CA GLY A 23 11.27 -0.13 -3.29
C GLY A 23 10.55 -0.04 -4.65
N GLY A 24 11.29 0.16 -5.74
CA GLY A 24 10.74 0.11 -7.09
C GLY A 24 10.12 -1.24 -7.45
N SER A 25 10.75 -2.36 -7.03
CA SER A 25 10.20 -3.71 -7.24
C SER A 25 8.90 -3.92 -6.46
N SER A 26 8.87 -3.58 -5.16
CA SER A 26 7.65 -3.71 -4.35
C SER A 26 6.52 -2.82 -4.89
N SER A 27 6.82 -1.60 -5.31
CA SER A 27 5.86 -0.69 -5.94
C SER A 27 5.32 -1.25 -7.28
N SER A 28 6.18 -1.84 -8.11
CA SER A 28 5.76 -2.49 -9.36
C SER A 28 4.81 -3.67 -9.11
N LYS A 29 5.14 -4.54 -8.13
CA LYS A 29 4.26 -5.64 -7.71
C LYS A 29 2.91 -5.12 -7.19
N ALA A 30 2.93 -4.10 -6.34
CA ALA A 30 1.72 -3.47 -5.81
C ALA A 30 0.83 -2.92 -6.94
N ASN A 31 1.41 -2.31 -7.97
CA ASN A 31 0.65 -1.82 -9.12
C ASN A 31 0.01 -2.95 -9.95
N GLY A 32 0.72 -4.07 -10.12
CA GLY A 32 0.15 -5.27 -10.76
C GLY A 32 -1.05 -5.81 -9.97
N LEU A 33 -0.92 -5.93 -8.66
CA LEU A 33 -2.00 -6.36 -7.79
C LEU A 33 -3.16 -5.36 -7.74
N ARG A 34 -2.90 -4.05 -7.77
CA ARG A 34 -3.97 -3.02 -7.87
C ARG A 34 -4.82 -3.21 -9.11
N SER A 35 -4.19 -3.49 -10.25
CA SER A 35 -4.94 -3.79 -11.48
C SER A 35 -5.84 -5.01 -11.29
N LEU A 36 -5.31 -6.10 -10.71
CA LEU A 36 -6.07 -7.32 -10.49
C LEU A 36 -7.20 -7.13 -9.47
N SER A 37 -6.93 -6.46 -8.34
CA SER A 37 -7.94 -6.12 -7.33
C SER A 37 -9.08 -5.30 -7.92
N ASN A 38 -8.76 -4.31 -8.76
CA ASN A 38 -9.78 -3.50 -9.44
C ASN A 38 -10.61 -4.31 -10.43
N SER A 39 -10.02 -5.28 -11.13
CA SER A 39 -10.77 -6.20 -12.00
C SER A 39 -11.79 -7.02 -11.21
N TYR A 40 -11.37 -7.61 -10.09
CA TYR A 40 -12.27 -8.34 -9.18
C TYR A 40 -13.35 -7.42 -8.59
N LEU A 41 -12.99 -6.23 -8.11
CA LEU A 41 -13.96 -5.27 -7.58
C LEU A 41 -15.00 -4.89 -8.63
N SER A 42 -14.57 -4.61 -9.86
CA SER A 42 -15.46 -4.27 -10.97
C SER A 42 -16.47 -5.38 -11.24
N GLU A 43 -16.00 -6.63 -11.34
CA GLU A 43 -16.87 -7.79 -11.56
C GLU A 43 -17.84 -7.99 -10.39
N GLY A 44 -17.36 -7.85 -9.15
CA GLY A 44 -18.20 -7.93 -7.96
C GLY A 44 -19.29 -6.85 -7.90
N LEU A 45 -18.98 -5.62 -8.32
CA LEU A 45 -19.95 -4.52 -8.40
C LEU A 45 -20.98 -4.73 -9.53
N ILE A 46 -20.57 -5.28 -10.68
CA ILE A 46 -21.48 -5.68 -11.76
C ILE A 46 -22.46 -6.73 -11.24
N GLN A 47 -21.96 -7.74 -10.55
CA GLN A 47 -22.77 -8.81 -9.95
C GLN A 47 -23.74 -8.29 -8.90
N ARG A 48 -23.29 -7.40 -8.00
CA ARG A 48 -24.19 -6.74 -7.04
C ARG A 48 -25.28 -5.93 -7.73
N ASN A 49 -24.98 -5.29 -8.86
CA ASN A 49 -25.98 -4.59 -9.64
C ASN A 49 -26.99 -5.55 -10.31
N ILE A 50 -26.54 -6.69 -10.82
CA ILE A 50 -27.42 -7.75 -11.33
C ILE A 50 -28.35 -8.27 -10.22
N ASP A 51 -27.80 -8.55 -9.04
CA ASP A 51 -28.56 -8.98 -7.87
C ASP A 51 -29.63 -7.92 -7.50
N ALA A 52 -29.25 -6.63 -7.49
CA ALA A 52 -30.17 -5.54 -7.15
C ALA A 52 -31.29 -5.37 -8.19
N ASN A 53 -30.98 -5.45 -9.48
CA ASN A 53 -32.00 -5.35 -10.53
C ASN A 53 -32.96 -6.55 -10.52
N THR A 54 -32.44 -7.76 -10.36
CA THR A 54 -33.28 -8.97 -10.27
C THR A 54 -34.16 -8.93 -9.03
N PHE A 55 -33.64 -8.47 -7.89
CA PHE A 55 -34.42 -8.23 -6.68
C PHE A 55 -35.55 -7.20 -6.88
N ILE A 56 -35.28 -6.05 -7.51
CA ILE A 56 -36.30 -5.02 -7.78
C ILE A 56 -37.41 -5.59 -8.70
N ASN A 57 -37.05 -6.38 -9.70
CA ASN A 57 -38.03 -7.05 -10.57
C ASN A 57 -38.87 -8.06 -9.79
N TRP A 58 -38.26 -8.83 -8.88
CA TRP A 58 -38.98 -9.75 -8.00
C TRP A 58 -39.96 -9.01 -7.07
N VAL A 59 -39.52 -7.95 -6.41
CA VAL A 59 -40.36 -7.09 -5.55
C VAL A 59 -41.55 -6.53 -6.33
N THR A 60 -41.32 -6.09 -7.57
CA THR A 60 -42.38 -5.58 -8.46
C THR A 60 -43.39 -6.68 -8.82
N ALA A 61 -42.92 -7.90 -9.13
CA ALA A 61 -43.79 -9.03 -9.44
C ALA A 61 -44.66 -9.42 -8.24
N VAL A 62 -44.07 -9.51 -7.03
CA VAL A 62 -44.79 -9.79 -5.78
C VAL A 62 -45.83 -8.70 -5.49
N SER A 63 -45.45 -7.42 -5.65
CA SER A 63 -46.38 -6.29 -5.43
C SER A 63 -47.57 -6.29 -6.39
N ASN A 64 -47.39 -6.85 -7.60
CA ASN A 64 -48.45 -7.02 -8.59
C ASN A 64 -49.24 -8.34 -8.44
N ASN A 65 -48.97 -9.14 -7.41
CA ASN A 65 -49.53 -10.48 -7.20
C ASN A 65 -49.22 -11.47 -8.34
N ASP A 66 -48.15 -11.24 -9.11
CA ASP A 66 -47.69 -12.13 -10.18
C ASP A 66 -46.70 -13.16 -9.64
N ASN A 67 -47.23 -14.15 -8.93
CA ASN A 67 -46.44 -15.22 -8.31
C ASN A 67 -45.66 -16.06 -9.33
N ALA A 68 -46.18 -16.19 -10.55
CA ALA A 68 -45.50 -16.94 -11.61
C ALA A 68 -44.22 -16.21 -12.05
N LEU A 69 -44.30 -14.89 -12.25
CA LEU A 69 -43.15 -14.06 -12.56
C LEU A 69 -42.15 -13.99 -11.40
N ALA A 70 -42.63 -13.87 -10.15
CA ALA A 70 -41.78 -13.84 -8.97
C ALA A 70 -40.93 -15.13 -8.85
N SER A 71 -41.56 -16.31 -8.92
CA SER A 71 -40.84 -17.59 -8.89
C SER A 71 -39.85 -17.74 -10.05
N PHE A 72 -40.24 -17.30 -11.25
CA PHE A 72 -39.36 -17.32 -12.43
C PHE A 72 -38.10 -16.45 -12.24
N ILE A 73 -38.21 -15.29 -11.58
CA ILE A 73 -37.08 -14.42 -11.28
C ILE A 73 -36.21 -15.02 -10.17
N GLU A 74 -36.83 -15.57 -9.12
CA GLU A 74 -36.14 -16.17 -7.97
C GLU A 74 -35.23 -17.33 -8.39
N GLU A 75 -35.69 -18.19 -9.31
CA GLU A 75 -34.89 -19.29 -9.88
C GLU A 75 -33.58 -18.80 -10.54
N ARG A 76 -33.56 -17.54 -11.02
CA ARG A 76 -32.43 -16.93 -11.74
C ARG A 76 -31.52 -16.09 -10.86
N PHE A 77 -31.82 -15.98 -9.57
CA PHE A 77 -30.89 -15.36 -8.64
C PHE A 77 -29.54 -16.07 -8.68
N ARG A 78 -28.47 -15.29 -8.63
CA ARG A 78 -27.11 -15.81 -8.42
C ARG A 78 -27.10 -16.66 -7.15
N GLU A 79 -26.36 -17.77 -7.20
CA GLU A 79 -26.21 -18.67 -6.05
C GLU A 79 -25.66 -17.96 -4.81
N GLU A 80 -24.78 -16.97 -4.98
CA GLU A 80 -24.25 -16.15 -3.88
C GLU A 80 -25.29 -15.19 -3.26
N PHE A 81 -26.34 -14.82 -4.01
CA PHE A 81 -27.39 -13.92 -3.53
C PHE A 81 -28.49 -14.65 -2.76
N LYS A 82 -28.82 -15.88 -3.17
CA LYS A 82 -29.90 -16.70 -2.59
C LYS A 82 -29.88 -16.79 -1.06
N PRO A 83 -28.74 -17.08 -0.37
CA PRO A 83 -28.71 -17.17 1.08
C PRO A 83 -29.19 -15.88 1.77
N ALA A 84 -28.73 -14.72 1.29
CA ALA A 84 -29.12 -13.43 1.81
C ALA A 84 -30.60 -13.12 1.54
N PHE A 85 -31.07 -13.45 0.35
CA PHE A 85 -32.46 -13.29 -0.04
C PHE A 85 -33.38 -14.11 0.84
N TYR A 86 -33.12 -15.41 1.02
CA TYR A 86 -33.97 -16.28 1.83
C TYR A 86 -33.91 -15.95 3.33
N ALA A 87 -32.74 -15.56 3.85
CA ALA A 87 -32.62 -15.09 5.23
C ALA A 87 -33.42 -13.79 5.46
N TRP A 88 -33.39 -12.88 4.49
CA TRP A 88 -34.20 -11.66 4.53
C TRP A 88 -35.70 -11.97 4.39
N LEU A 89 -36.10 -12.82 3.45
CA LEU A 89 -37.50 -13.19 3.23
C LEU A 89 -38.10 -13.87 4.48
N GLY A 90 -37.33 -14.73 5.15
CA GLY A 90 -37.75 -15.40 6.38
C GLY A 90 -37.74 -14.51 7.64
N SER A 91 -37.40 -13.23 7.53
CA SER A 91 -37.33 -12.32 8.69
C SER A 91 -38.67 -11.73 9.12
N THR A 92 -39.73 -11.94 8.33
CA THR A 92 -41.09 -11.58 8.68
C THR A 92 -41.91 -12.83 9.04
N ASN A 93 -42.85 -12.68 9.97
CA ASN A 93 -43.75 -13.76 10.40
C ASN A 93 -44.98 -13.93 9.49
N THR A 94 -45.14 -13.07 8.47
CA THR A 94 -46.30 -13.08 7.56
C THR A 94 -45.84 -13.39 6.14
N THR A 95 -46.39 -14.44 5.55
CA THR A 95 -46.12 -14.87 4.16
C THR A 95 -46.59 -13.86 3.10
N GLU A 96 -47.39 -12.86 3.48
CA GLU A 96 -48.04 -11.91 2.58
C GLU A 96 -47.34 -10.53 2.54
N GLU A 97 -46.30 -10.31 3.34
CA GLU A 97 -45.66 -8.99 3.44
C GLU A 97 -44.18 -9.05 3.04
N ILE A 98 -43.77 -8.12 2.19
CA ILE A 98 -42.37 -7.93 1.82
C ILE A 98 -41.62 -7.41 3.07
N PRO A 99 -40.59 -8.11 3.58
CA PRO A 99 -39.88 -7.66 4.76
C PRO A 99 -39.25 -6.26 4.57
N PRO A 100 -39.12 -5.45 5.62
CA PRO A 100 -38.44 -4.17 5.53
C PRO A 100 -36.96 -4.32 5.18
N GLY A 101 -36.37 -3.26 4.61
CA GLY A 101 -34.96 -3.24 4.20
C GLY A 101 -34.71 -4.08 2.94
N THR A 102 -33.49 -4.57 2.78
CA THR A 102 -33.12 -5.39 1.62
C THR A 102 -32.27 -6.61 2.01
N PRO A 103 -32.19 -7.63 1.14
CA PRO A 103 -31.20 -8.71 1.31
C PRO A 103 -29.74 -8.22 1.37
N PHE A 104 -29.43 -7.04 0.82
CA PHE A 104 -28.06 -6.50 0.81
C PHE A 104 -27.59 -5.98 2.17
N ASP A 105 -28.52 -5.78 3.13
CA ASP A 105 -28.22 -5.36 4.50
C ASP A 105 -27.88 -6.57 5.40
N ARG A 106 -27.98 -7.78 4.85
CA ARG A 106 -27.77 -9.04 5.57
C ARG A 106 -26.30 -9.46 5.57
N PRO A 107 -25.76 -9.99 6.67
CA PRO A 107 -24.40 -10.54 6.71
C PRO A 107 -24.23 -11.77 5.81
N GLU A 108 -25.32 -12.44 5.44
CA GLU A 108 -25.36 -13.54 4.49
C GLU A 108 -25.06 -13.10 3.05
N TYR A 109 -25.19 -11.79 2.73
CA TYR A 109 -24.84 -11.29 1.40
C TYR A 109 -23.32 -11.27 1.23
N LYS A 110 -22.82 -12.23 0.46
CA LYS A 110 -21.41 -12.36 0.13
C LYS A 110 -21.22 -12.29 -1.37
N ASN A 111 -20.11 -11.68 -1.78
CA ASN A 111 -19.70 -11.65 -3.18
C ASN A 111 -18.23 -12.05 -3.24
N ALA A 112 -17.95 -13.20 -3.86
CA ALA A 112 -16.60 -13.77 -3.88
C ALA A 112 -15.58 -12.83 -4.54
N ASN A 113 -15.98 -12.06 -5.56
CA ASN A 113 -15.11 -11.12 -6.24
C ASN A 113 -14.79 -9.89 -5.38
N ILE A 114 -15.77 -9.36 -4.62
CA ILE A 114 -15.51 -8.27 -3.67
C ILE A 114 -14.58 -8.76 -2.54
N GLU A 115 -14.82 -9.95 -2.00
CA GLU A 115 -13.96 -10.56 -0.97
C GLU A 115 -12.53 -10.77 -1.49
N MET A 116 -12.37 -11.27 -2.73
CA MET A 116 -11.06 -11.45 -3.34
C MET A 116 -10.33 -10.11 -3.54
N SER A 117 -11.03 -9.07 -4.00
CA SER A 117 -10.45 -7.72 -4.11
C SER A 117 -9.96 -7.19 -2.75
N GLN A 118 -10.73 -7.42 -1.67
CA GLN A 118 -10.33 -7.03 -0.32
C GLN A 118 -9.08 -7.81 0.15
N GLN A 119 -9.02 -9.12 -0.11
CA GLN A 119 -7.85 -9.94 0.23
C GLN A 119 -6.59 -9.47 -0.49
N ILE A 120 -6.68 -9.20 -1.80
CA ILE A 120 -5.55 -8.67 -2.59
C ILE A 120 -5.12 -7.29 -2.08
N SER A 121 -6.07 -6.47 -1.61
CA SER A 121 -5.78 -5.13 -1.07
C SER A 121 -4.88 -5.16 0.17
N LEU A 122 -4.97 -6.20 0.99
CA LEU A 122 -4.06 -6.38 2.13
C LEU A 122 -2.59 -6.59 1.68
N GLU A 123 -2.38 -7.32 0.60
CA GLU A 123 -1.05 -7.54 0.03
C GLU A 123 -0.51 -6.26 -0.64
N ILE A 124 -1.37 -5.50 -1.31
CA ILE A 124 -1.04 -4.17 -1.87
C ILE A 124 -0.53 -3.24 -0.77
N ASP A 125 -1.23 -3.19 0.37
CA ASP A 125 -0.85 -2.33 1.50
C ASP A 125 0.49 -2.74 2.11
N ALA A 126 0.74 -4.05 2.23
CA ALA A 126 2.02 -4.57 2.71
C ALA A 126 3.18 -4.19 1.78
N LEU A 127 3.01 -4.37 0.46
CA LEU A 127 4.02 -3.98 -0.54
C LEU A 127 4.25 -2.47 -0.60
N ALA A 128 3.18 -1.68 -0.42
CA ALA A 128 3.29 -0.22 -0.36
C ALA A 128 4.09 0.23 0.88
N ALA A 129 3.79 -0.35 2.05
CA ALA A 129 4.53 -0.07 3.28
C ALA A 129 6.01 -0.46 3.17
N GLU A 130 6.30 -1.59 2.52
CA GLU A 130 7.67 -2.03 2.24
C GLU A 130 8.40 -1.05 1.30
N SER A 131 7.77 -0.65 0.20
CA SER A 131 8.30 0.34 -0.74
C SER A 131 8.63 1.67 -0.04
N ASP A 132 7.73 2.15 0.82
CA ASP A 132 7.94 3.37 1.60
C ASP A 132 9.10 3.25 2.58
N LEU A 133 9.26 2.08 3.21
CA LEU A 133 10.37 1.82 4.13
C LEU A 133 11.72 1.87 3.40
N TYR A 134 11.83 1.20 2.25
CA TYR A 134 13.05 1.25 1.44
C TYR A 134 13.32 2.65 0.90
N GLY A 135 12.27 3.38 0.49
CA GLY A 135 12.39 4.80 0.12
C GLY A 135 12.98 5.65 1.25
N LYS A 136 12.52 5.46 2.50
CA LYS A 136 13.08 6.15 3.68
C LYS A 136 14.56 5.82 3.91
N TYR A 137 14.97 4.56 3.75
CA TYR A 137 16.38 4.18 3.87
C TYR A 137 17.24 4.79 2.78
N SER A 138 16.80 4.72 1.52
CA SER A 138 17.48 5.35 0.39
C SER A 138 17.69 6.85 0.61
N ASN A 139 16.63 7.57 1.00
CA ASN A 139 16.72 9.02 1.24
C ASN A 139 17.68 9.39 2.37
N ARG A 140 17.73 8.60 3.45
CA ARG A 140 18.69 8.81 4.54
C ARG A 140 20.12 8.58 4.10
N LEU A 141 20.38 7.62 3.21
CA LEU A 141 21.71 7.37 2.66
C LEU A 141 22.14 8.47 1.68
N VAL A 142 21.21 9.01 0.88
CA VAL A 142 21.45 10.21 0.07
C VAL A 142 21.84 11.40 0.95
N LEU A 143 21.20 11.57 2.10
CA LEU A 143 21.62 12.60 3.07
C LEU A 143 23.05 12.36 3.56
N VAL A 144 23.44 11.11 3.86
CA VAL A 144 24.82 10.79 4.26
C VAL A 144 25.80 11.15 3.15
N THR A 145 25.49 10.86 1.88
CA THR A 145 26.30 11.28 0.71
C THR A 145 26.53 12.80 0.66
N VAL A 146 25.50 13.61 0.94
CA VAL A 146 25.63 15.08 0.99
C VAL A 146 26.47 15.53 2.18
N LEU A 147 26.29 14.91 3.34
CA LEU A 147 27.10 15.19 4.54
C LEU A 147 28.58 14.87 4.30
N THR A 148 28.90 13.70 3.72
CA THR A 148 30.29 13.31 3.46
C THR A 148 30.93 14.13 2.35
N ALA A 149 30.16 14.57 1.33
CA ALA A 149 30.65 15.54 0.35
C ALA A 149 31.03 16.87 1.02
N THR A 150 30.21 17.35 1.96
CA THR A 150 30.50 18.55 2.77
C THR A 150 31.77 18.37 3.61
N VAL A 151 31.96 17.19 4.21
CA VAL A 151 33.18 16.84 4.97
C VAL A 151 34.43 16.88 4.08
N VAL A 152 34.36 16.32 2.87
CA VAL A 152 35.47 16.35 1.90
C VAL A 152 35.79 17.79 1.50
N PHE A 153 34.78 18.61 1.27
CA PHE A 153 34.94 20.03 0.95
C PHE A 153 35.61 20.81 2.08
N LEU A 154 35.15 20.64 3.33
CA LEU A 154 35.72 21.30 4.50
C LEU A 154 37.19 20.90 4.73
N ALA A 155 37.51 19.61 4.59
CA ALA A 155 38.89 19.13 4.68
C ALA A 155 39.77 19.68 3.54
N SER A 156 39.21 19.89 2.35
CA SER A 156 39.92 20.51 1.23
C SER A 156 40.22 22.00 1.49
N LEU A 157 39.31 22.72 2.17
CA LEU A 157 39.53 24.12 2.57
C LEU A 157 40.60 24.26 3.66
N GLU A 158 40.63 23.35 4.64
CA GLU A 158 41.59 23.35 5.74
C GLU A 158 43.05 23.36 5.24
N SER A 159 43.32 22.61 4.16
CA SER A 159 44.64 22.53 3.54
C SER A 159 45.16 23.85 2.94
N LYS A 160 44.28 24.82 2.64
CA LYS A 160 44.64 26.09 2.01
C LYS A 160 44.83 27.25 3.00
N ILE A 161 44.48 27.04 4.27
CA ILE A 161 44.62 28.08 5.30
C ILE A 161 46.04 28.02 5.85
N GLU A 162 46.84 29.06 5.69
CA GLU A 162 48.23 29.03 6.15
C GLU A 162 48.43 29.70 7.53
N ARG A 163 47.64 30.74 7.85
CA ARG A 163 47.95 31.64 8.96
C ARG A 163 47.12 31.48 10.24
N SER A 164 45.91 30.92 10.19
CA SER A 164 45.02 30.85 11.37
C SER A 164 44.82 29.42 11.88
N LYS A 165 45.48 29.08 13.00
CA LYS A 165 45.33 27.77 13.68
C LYS A 165 43.92 27.55 14.22
N TYR A 166 43.30 28.60 14.76
CA TYR A 166 41.93 28.53 15.31
C TYR A 166 40.91 28.15 14.24
N LEU A 167 41.03 28.73 13.03
CA LEU A 167 40.11 28.45 11.93
C LEU A 167 40.25 27.02 11.41
N LYS A 168 41.47 26.46 11.37
CA LYS A 168 41.71 25.04 11.05
C LYS A 168 41.02 24.09 12.03
N ILE A 169 41.20 24.35 13.33
CA ILE A 169 40.61 23.51 14.39
C ILE A 169 39.08 23.56 14.30
N LEU A 170 38.50 24.75 14.07
CA LEU A 170 37.05 24.91 13.93
C LEU A 170 36.51 24.09 12.73
N ILE A 171 37.12 24.22 11.55
CA ILE A 171 36.71 23.49 10.34
C ILE A 171 36.83 21.98 10.55
N LEU A 172 37.95 21.52 11.13
CA LEU A 172 38.17 20.11 11.43
C LEU A 172 37.14 19.57 12.42
N ALA A 173 36.83 20.32 13.49
CA ALA A 173 35.84 19.93 14.48
C ALA A 173 34.43 19.78 13.86
N VAL A 174 34.02 20.74 13.03
CA VAL A 174 32.74 20.67 12.31
C VAL A 174 32.71 19.48 11.35
N ALA A 175 33.79 19.25 10.62
CA ALA A 175 33.86 18.15 9.66
C ALA A 175 33.83 16.76 10.36
N ILE A 176 34.49 16.63 11.51
CA ILE A 176 34.39 15.42 12.35
C ILE A 176 32.96 15.24 12.86
N ALA A 177 32.31 16.29 13.36
CA ALA A 177 30.94 16.22 13.85
C ALA A 177 29.96 15.75 12.76
N LEU A 178 30.02 16.34 11.55
CA LEU A 178 29.19 15.91 10.41
C LEU A 178 29.47 14.46 10.00
N PHE A 179 30.74 14.03 10.02
CA PHE A 179 31.11 12.66 9.70
C PHE A 179 30.53 11.66 10.71
N LEU A 180 30.57 11.98 12.01
CA LEU A 180 29.97 11.15 13.06
C LEU A 180 28.45 11.06 12.91
N VAL A 181 27.78 12.16 12.57
CA VAL A 181 26.34 12.16 12.27
C VAL A 181 26.04 11.23 11.09
N GLY A 182 26.79 11.34 9.99
CA GLY A 182 26.63 10.46 8.83
C GLY A 182 26.80 8.98 9.18
N TRP A 183 27.82 8.65 9.98
CA TRP A 183 28.04 7.29 10.46
C TRP A 183 26.92 6.78 11.37
N SER A 184 26.39 7.63 12.25
CA SER A 184 25.26 7.26 13.12
C SER A 184 24.01 6.90 12.31
N ILE A 185 23.77 7.57 11.18
CA ILE A 185 22.67 7.26 10.27
C ILE A 185 22.90 5.90 9.60
N ILE A 186 24.12 5.64 9.08
CA ILE A 186 24.45 4.35 8.45
C ILE A 186 24.21 3.19 9.41
N ILE A 187 24.68 3.29 10.66
CA ILE A 187 24.53 2.24 11.68
C ILE A 187 23.05 2.01 12.03
N SER A 188 22.21 3.04 11.92
CA SER A 188 20.77 2.94 12.21
C SER A 188 19.95 2.32 11.08
N ILE A 189 20.52 2.17 9.88
CA ILE A 189 19.83 1.59 8.72
C ILE A 189 20.25 0.12 8.61
N PRO A 190 19.32 -0.83 8.39
CA PRO A 190 19.67 -2.21 8.11
C PRO A 190 20.65 -2.31 6.93
N HIS A 191 21.42 -3.39 6.85
CA HIS A 191 22.30 -3.57 5.71
C HIS A 191 21.58 -4.27 4.56
N ALA A 192 21.80 -3.83 3.33
CA ALA A 192 21.05 -4.32 2.18
C ALA A 192 21.34 -5.79 1.80
N TRP A 193 22.44 -6.39 2.29
CA TRP A 193 22.82 -7.79 2.04
C TRP A 193 22.14 -8.82 2.96
N SER A 194 21.28 -8.39 3.88
CA SER A 194 20.57 -9.31 4.78
C SER A 194 19.22 -9.80 4.24
N TYR A 195 18.93 -9.59 2.95
CA TYR A 195 17.66 -9.97 2.29
C TYR A 195 17.91 -10.55 0.89
#